data_AF-X1CPR6-F1
#
_entry.id   AF-X1CPR6-F1
#
_cell.length_a   1.000
_cell.length_b   1.000
_cell.length_c   1.000
_cell.angle_alpha   90.00
_cell.angle_beta   90.00
_cell.angle_gamma   90.00
#
_symmetry.space_group_name_H-M   'P 1'
#
loop_
_entity.id
_entity.type
_entity.pdbx_description
1 polymer ?
#
loop_
_entity_poly.entity_id
_entity_poly.type
_entity_poly.pdbx_seq_one_letter_code
_entity_poly.pdbx_strand_id
1 'polypeptide(L)'
;MLMFMVGPATGTAFPASGRFHVISKSPLTGGIGDSDCGGNWGPELRFAGFDGIIFEGKAEKPVYLWVCDGKAELRDAEKYWGKGVWDTEDGIRDEFKEPKAKIASIGPAGEKGIQLGTNLSIPSPASRASNAAFFFMFI
;
A
#
# COMPACT_ATOMS: atom_id res chain seq x y z
N MET A 1 3.30 2.18 -14.77
CA MET A 1 3.06 0.81 -14.26
C MET A 1 3.76 0.68 -12.91
N LEU A 2 2.99 0.34 -11.90
CA LEU A 2 3.40 0.14 -10.52
C LEU A 2 2.81 -1.19 -10.05
N MET A 3 3.63 -2.05 -9.45
CA MET A 3 3.26 -3.41 -9.08
C MET A 3 3.58 -3.66 -7.62
N PHE A 4 2.64 -4.26 -6.90
CA PHE A 4 2.82 -4.77 -5.55
C PHE A 4 2.71 -6.27 -5.61
N MET A 5 3.77 -6.97 -5.26
CA MET A 5 3.80 -8.43 -5.38
C MET A 5 4.23 -9.04 -4.05
N VAL A 6 3.51 -10.08 -3.62
CA VAL A 6 3.91 -10.89 -2.47
C VAL A 6 4.58 -12.18 -2.93
N GLY A 7 5.49 -12.70 -2.12
CA GLY A 7 6.13 -13.99 -2.39
C GLY A 7 5.20 -15.17 -2.04
N PRO A 8 5.48 -16.37 -2.57
CA PRO A 8 4.70 -17.57 -2.25
C PRO A 8 4.82 -17.97 -0.77
N ALA A 9 5.93 -17.63 -0.12
CA ALA A 9 6.14 -17.84 1.30
C ALA A 9 5.43 -16.78 2.16
N THR A 10 4.99 -15.65 1.59
CA THR A 10 4.42 -14.54 2.35
C THR A 10 3.15 -15.00 3.09
N GLY A 11 2.99 -14.63 4.37
CA GLY A 11 1.83 -15.03 5.19
C GLY A 11 1.82 -16.49 5.67
N THR A 12 2.88 -17.27 5.40
CA THR A 12 3.05 -18.63 5.95
C THR A 12 3.79 -18.60 7.29
N ALA A 13 3.89 -19.77 7.97
CA ALA A 13 4.67 -19.93 9.20
C ALA A 13 6.20 -19.85 8.99
N PHE A 14 6.66 -19.63 7.75
CA PHE A 14 8.08 -19.47 7.45
C PHE A 14 8.63 -18.21 8.14
N PRO A 15 9.82 -18.27 8.76
CA PRO A 15 10.41 -17.10 9.43
C PRO A 15 10.62 -15.95 8.45
N ALA A 16 10.30 -14.72 8.86
CA ALA A 16 10.41 -13.51 8.05
C ALA A 16 9.56 -13.49 6.76
N SER A 17 8.46 -14.25 6.71
CA SER A 17 7.47 -14.28 5.62
C SER A 17 6.57 -13.03 5.48
N GLY A 18 7.01 -11.87 5.98
CA GLY A 18 6.23 -10.62 5.94
C GLY A 18 6.55 -9.72 4.73
N ARG A 19 7.39 -10.18 3.81
CA ARG A 19 7.98 -9.35 2.75
C ARG A 19 7.04 -9.22 1.55
N PHE A 20 7.12 -8.08 0.89
CA PHE A 20 6.52 -7.79 -0.41
C PHE A 20 7.41 -6.82 -1.19
N HIS A 21 7.29 -6.85 -2.51
CA HIS A 21 8.05 -5.98 -3.39
C HIS A 21 7.15 -4.98 -4.08
N VAL A 22 7.63 -3.74 -4.15
CA VAL A 22 7.06 -2.67 -4.96
C VAL A 22 7.96 -2.49 -6.17
N ILE A 23 7.42 -2.74 -7.35
CA ILE A 23 8.18 -2.73 -8.60
C ILE A 23 7.56 -1.68 -9.51
N SER A 24 8.37 -0.76 -10.01
CA SER A 24 7.95 0.25 -10.96
C SER A 24 9.03 0.52 -11.99
N LYS A 25 8.67 1.20 -13.07
CA LYS A 25 9.69 1.82 -13.92
C LYS A 25 10.24 3.03 -13.17
N SER A 26 11.53 2.99 -12.84
CA SER A 26 12.18 4.06 -12.11
C SER A 26 12.13 5.36 -12.91
N PRO A 27 11.56 6.45 -12.37
CA PRO A 27 11.55 7.75 -13.05
C PRO A 27 12.94 8.39 -13.06
N LEU A 28 13.83 7.98 -12.15
CA LEU A 28 15.19 8.51 -12.03
C LEU A 28 16.15 7.87 -13.05
N THR A 29 16.07 6.55 -13.22
CA THR A 29 17.03 5.79 -14.05
C THR A 29 16.42 5.29 -15.37
N GLY A 30 15.11 5.34 -15.54
CA GLY A 30 14.38 4.80 -16.70
C GLY A 30 14.36 3.27 -16.77
N GLY A 31 15.12 2.59 -15.90
CA GLY A 31 15.15 1.14 -15.75
C GLY A 31 14.11 0.60 -14.78
N ILE A 32 14.31 -0.64 -14.34
CA ILE A 32 13.47 -1.27 -13.31
C ILE A 32 13.89 -0.72 -11.95
N GLY A 33 12.94 -0.17 -11.21
CA GLY A 33 13.09 0.14 -9.80
C GLY A 33 12.34 -0.90 -8.97
N ASP A 34 13.03 -1.55 -8.06
CA ASP A 34 12.42 -2.43 -7.06
C ASP A 34 12.63 -1.85 -5.65
N SER A 35 11.69 -2.13 -4.77
CA SER A 35 11.77 -1.76 -3.36
C SER A 35 11.20 -2.90 -2.53
N ASP A 36 12.05 -3.49 -1.69
CA ASP A 36 11.64 -4.51 -0.73
C ASP A 36 11.07 -3.86 0.53
N CYS A 37 9.87 -4.29 0.91
CA CYS A 37 9.17 -3.81 2.07
C CYS A 37 8.79 -4.99 2.97
N GLY A 38 8.95 -4.80 4.28
CA GLY A 38 8.55 -5.77 5.30
C GLY A 38 7.25 -5.38 6.02
N GLY A 39 6.94 -6.13 7.07
CA GLY A 39 5.80 -5.86 7.96
C GLY A 39 4.63 -6.81 7.71
N ASN A 40 3.43 -6.34 8.05
CA ASN A 40 2.22 -7.15 8.00
C ASN A 40 1.37 -6.87 6.74
N TRP A 41 1.79 -5.93 5.89
CA TRP A 41 1.06 -5.55 4.68
C TRP A 41 0.96 -6.70 3.67
N GLY A 42 2.10 -7.32 3.32
CA GLY A 42 2.13 -8.44 2.37
C GLY A 42 1.27 -9.63 2.80
N PRO A 43 1.40 -10.12 4.05
CA PRO A 43 0.55 -11.19 4.57
C PRO A 43 -0.94 -10.86 4.50
N GLU A 44 -1.34 -9.64 4.86
CA GLU A 44 -2.74 -9.22 4.86
C GLU A 44 -3.32 -9.12 3.44
N LEU A 45 -2.52 -8.75 2.43
CA LEU A 45 -2.94 -8.82 1.03
C LEU A 45 -3.23 -10.26 0.59
N ARG A 46 -2.35 -11.19 0.98
CA ARG A 46 -2.53 -12.62 0.71
C ARG A 46 -3.77 -13.17 1.42
N PHE A 47 -4.00 -12.78 2.67
CA PHE A 47 -5.19 -13.18 3.43
C PHE A 47 -6.48 -12.59 2.85
N ALA A 48 -6.41 -11.40 2.26
CA ALA A 48 -7.52 -10.82 1.50
C ALA A 48 -7.77 -11.53 0.15
N GLY A 49 -6.94 -12.50 -0.25
CA GLY A 49 -7.13 -13.33 -1.43
C GLY A 49 -6.34 -12.89 -2.68
N PHE A 50 -5.35 -12.01 -2.53
CA PHE A 50 -4.58 -11.48 -3.65
C PHE A 50 -3.07 -11.78 -3.51
N ASP A 51 -2.43 -12.25 -4.59
CA ASP A 51 -0.97 -12.43 -4.65
C ASP A 51 -0.22 -11.17 -5.11
N GLY A 52 -0.95 -10.20 -5.63
CA GLY A 52 -0.39 -8.92 -6.05
C GLY A 52 -1.43 -7.98 -6.64
N ILE A 53 -1.03 -6.73 -6.81
CA ILE A 53 -1.82 -5.66 -7.40
C ILE A 53 -0.96 -4.98 -8.46
N ILE A 54 -1.47 -4.90 -9.68
CA ILE A 54 -0.83 -4.22 -10.80
C ILE A 54 -1.65 -2.99 -11.11
N PHE A 55 -0.98 -1.83 -11.11
CA PHE A 55 -1.58 -0.57 -11.44
C PHE A 55 -1.02 -0.05 -12.76
N GLU A 56 -1.96 0.23 -13.67
CA GLU A 56 -1.70 0.73 -15.01
C GLU A 56 -2.40 2.08 -15.21
N GLY A 57 -1.75 2.97 -15.96
CA GLY A 57 -2.25 4.32 -16.17
C GLY A 57 -2.07 5.24 -14.96
N LYS A 58 -2.96 6.24 -14.89
CA LYS A 58 -2.96 7.38 -13.98
C LYS A 58 -4.43 7.78 -13.76
N ALA A 59 -4.80 8.07 -12.52
CA ALA A 59 -6.17 8.47 -12.20
C ALA A 59 -6.39 9.95 -12.56
N GLU A 60 -7.63 10.36 -12.86
CA GLU A 60 -7.92 11.79 -13.10
C GLU A 60 -7.97 12.61 -11.80
N LYS A 61 -8.21 11.92 -10.68
CA LYS A 61 -8.33 12.48 -9.33
C LYS A 61 -7.63 11.58 -8.33
N PRO A 62 -7.23 12.12 -7.16
CA PRO A 62 -6.71 11.31 -6.06
C PRO A 62 -7.70 10.21 -5.68
N VAL A 63 -7.29 8.95 -5.85
CA VAL A 63 -8.05 7.78 -5.45
C VAL A 63 -7.17 6.80 -4.69
N TYR A 64 -7.79 5.98 -3.85
CA TYR A 64 -7.14 4.88 -3.18
C TYR A 64 -7.84 3.56 -3.44
N LEU A 65 -7.08 2.49 -3.41
CA LEU A 65 -7.61 1.13 -3.46
C LEU A 65 -8.03 0.69 -2.06
N TRP A 66 -9.21 0.12 -1.92
CA TRP A 66 -9.65 -0.57 -0.71
C TRP A 66 -9.80 -2.04 -1.03
N VAL A 67 -9.02 -2.88 -0.36
CA VAL A 67 -9.11 -4.33 -0.50
C VAL A 67 -9.57 -4.92 0.82
N CYS A 68 -10.63 -5.73 0.77
CA CYS A 68 -11.19 -6.41 1.93
C CYS A 68 -11.93 -7.67 1.46
N ASP A 69 -11.59 -8.83 2.04
CA ASP A 69 -12.29 -10.11 1.83
C ASP A 69 -12.54 -10.48 0.36
N GLY A 70 -11.48 -10.46 -0.45
CA GLY A 70 -11.56 -10.81 -1.87
C GLY A 70 -12.17 -9.73 -2.76
N LYS A 71 -12.56 -8.58 -2.20
CA LYS A 71 -13.08 -7.43 -2.94
C LYS A 71 -12.05 -6.32 -3.01
N ALA A 72 -11.96 -5.69 -4.17
CA ALA A 72 -11.12 -4.54 -4.43
C ALA A 72 -11.96 -3.41 -5.02
N GLU A 73 -11.90 -2.22 -4.41
CA GLU A 73 -12.71 -1.06 -4.78
C GLU A 73 -11.84 0.20 -4.84
N LEU A 74 -12.01 1.03 -5.87
CA LEU A 74 -11.38 2.35 -5.92
C LEU A 74 -12.29 3.39 -5.26
N ARG A 75 -11.72 4.21 -4.37
CA ARG A 75 -12.44 5.20 -3.58
C ARG A 75 -11.74 6.55 -3.62
N ASP A 76 -12.50 7.61 -3.37
CA ASP A 76 -12.01 8.99 -3.41
C ASP A 76 -11.02 9.29 -2.27
N ALA A 77 -9.86 9.86 -2.63
CA ALA A 77 -8.80 10.22 -1.69
C ALA A 77 -8.59 11.74 -1.55
N GLU A 78 -9.45 12.60 -2.11
CA GLU A 78 -9.25 14.06 -2.12
C GLU A 78 -9.07 14.62 -0.70
N LYS A 79 -9.78 14.06 0.28
CA LYS A 79 -9.71 14.46 1.70
C LYS A 79 -8.40 14.10 2.42
N TYR A 80 -7.58 13.21 1.83
CA TYR A 80 -6.28 12.81 2.36
C TYR A 80 -5.12 13.43 1.59
N TRP A 81 -5.39 14.06 0.45
CA TRP A 81 -4.38 14.72 -0.37
C TRP A 81 -3.70 15.86 0.42
N GLY A 82 -2.37 15.89 0.41
CA GLY A 82 -1.53 16.85 1.11
C GLY A 82 -1.32 16.56 2.60
N LYS A 83 -1.91 15.49 3.14
CA LYS A 83 -1.72 15.09 4.55
C LYS A 83 -0.44 14.27 4.73
N GLY A 84 0.05 14.23 5.96
CA GLY A 84 1.10 13.29 6.34
C GLY A 84 0.62 11.85 6.23
N VAL A 85 1.56 10.91 6.11
CA VAL A 85 1.23 9.47 6.10
C VAL A 85 0.46 9.08 7.37
N TRP A 86 0.92 9.56 8.52
CA TRP A 86 0.33 9.22 9.82
C TRP A 86 -1.12 9.72 9.92
N ASP A 87 -1.36 10.97 9.53
CA ASP A 87 -2.70 11.57 9.51
C ASP A 87 -3.64 10.86 8.51
N THR A 88 -3.09 10.42 7.38
CA THR A 88 -3.83 9.67 6.37
C THR A 88 -4.23 8.30 6.89
N GLU A 89 -3.29 7.59 7.52
CA GLU A 89 -3.54 6.29 8.09
C GLU A 89 -4.57 6.33 9.21
N ASP A 90 -4.42 7.26 10.15
CA ASP A 90 -5.34 7.38 11.28
C ASP A 90 -6.72 7.83 10.78
N GLY A 91 -6.77 8.76 9.83
CA GLY A 91 -8.04 9.18 9.23
C GLY A 91 -8.77 8.09 8.44
N ILE A 92 -8.05 7.11 7.87
CA ILE A 92 -8.66 5.94 7.21
C ILE A 92 -9.14 4.92 8.25
N ARG A 93 -8.33 4.66 9.29
CA ARG A 93 -8.70 3.76 10.39
C ARG A 93 -9.98 4.24 11.08
N ASP A 94 -10.09 5.54 11.31
CA ASP A 94 -11.25 6.15 11.96
C ASP A 94 -12.50 6.15 11.06
N GLU A 95 -12.34 6.40 9.76
CA GLU A 95 -13.46 6.37 8.81
C GLU A 95 -14.08 4.98 8.71
N PHE A 96 -13.24 3.95 8.56
CA PHE A 96 -13.70 2.58 8.38
C PHE A 96 -13.95 1.85 9.69
N LYS A 97 -13.59 2.45 10.82
CA LYS A 97 -13.63 1.84 12.16
C LYS A 97 -12.87 0.51 12.20
N GLU A 98 -11.84 0.39 11.37
CA GLU A 98 -10.99 -0.79 11.25
C GLU A 98 -9.59 -0.47 11.80
N PRO A 99 -9.37 -0.59 13.12
CA PRO A 99 -8.09 -0.24 13.73
C PRO A 99 -6.93 -1.17 13.30
N LYS A 100 -7.26 -2.31 12.68
CA LYS A 100 -6.27 -3.33 12.26
C LYS A 100 -5.90 -3.24 10.79
N ALA A 101 -6.59 -2.38 10.05
CA ALA A 101 -6.25 -1.89 8.73
C ALA A 101 -4.73 -1.73 8.55
N LYS A 102 -4.14 -2.47 7.61
CA LYS A 102 -2.74 -2.29 7.21
C LYS A 102 -2.71 -1.38 6.00
N ILE A 103 -2.24 -0.17 6.21
CA ILE A 103 -2.28 0.90 5.21
C ILE A 103 -0.85 1.09 4.72
N ALA A 104 -0.69 1.27 3.42
CA ALA A 104 0.53 1.82 2.85
C ALA A 104 0.14 3.16 2.23
N SER A 105 0.89 4.23 2.44
CA SER A 105 0.49 5.51 1.87
C SER A 105 1.70 6.34 1.47
N ILE A 106 1.46 7.25 0.53
CA ILE A 106 2.48 8.21 0.11
C ILE A 106 2.27 9.51 0.89
N GLY A 107 3.36 10.15 1.28
CA GLY A 107 3.31 11.49 1.83
C GLY A 107 3.34 12.57 0.75
N PRO A 108 3.34 13.87 1.14
CA PRO A 108 3.36 15.01 0.22
C PRO A 108 4.58 15.04 -0.73
N ALA A 109 5.68 14.35 -0.36
CA ALA A 109 6.84 14.19 -1.23
C ALA A 109 6.56 13.26 -2.43
N GLY A 110 5.77 12.20 -2.20
CA GLY A 110 5.32 11.28 -3.25
C GLY A 110 4.28 11.94 -4.15
N GLU A 111 3.36 12.72 -3.58
CA GLU A 111 2.37 13.50 -4.34
C GLU A 111 3.00 14.48 -5.33
N LYS A 112 4.13 15.10 -4.94
CA LYS A 112 4.88 16.06 -5.78
C LYS A 112 5.79 15.38 -6.81
N GLY A 113 5.83 14.05 -6.86
CA GLY A 113 6.64 13.30 -7.83
C GLY A 113 8.16 13.48 -7.63
N ILE A 114 8.61 13.72 -6.39
CA ILE A 114 10.05 13.86 -6.10
C ILE A 114 10.73 12.50 -6.37
N GLN A 115 11.68 12.48 -7.30
CA GLN A 115 12.31 11.26 -7.85
C GLN A 115 13.07 10.39 -6.83
N LEU A 116 13.33 10.91 -5.63
CA LEU A 116 13.96 10.21 -4.49
C LEU A 116 13.02 10.07 -3.28
N GLY A 117 11.78 10.56 -3.37
CA GLY A 117 10.91 10.84 -2.22
C GLY A 117 9.84 9.80 -1.91
N THR A 118 10.01 8.55 -2.33
CA THR A 118 9.03 7.49 -2.05
C THR A 118 9.25 6.90 -0.65
N ASN A 119 9.08 7.73 0.39
CA ASN A 119 8.94 7.20 1.75
C ASN A 119 7.55 6.57 1.87
N LEU A 120 7.44 5.31 1.45
CA LEU A 120 6.30 4.46 1.77
C LEU A 120 6.43 4.05 3.24
N SER A 121 5.80 4.78 4.15
CA SER A 121 5.76 4.35 5.55
C SER A 121 4.67 3.30 5.72
N ILE A 122 5.06 2.20 6.36
CA ILE A 122 4.21 1.08 6.75
C ILE A 122 4.49 0.87 8.23
N PRO A 123 3.67 1.39 9.15
CA PRO A 123 3.88 1.14 10.56
C PRO A 123 3.53 -0.32 10.89
N SER A 124 4.34 -0.90 11.78
CA SER A 124 4.14 -2.24 12.32
C SER A 124 3.66 -2.14 13.79
N PRO A 125 2.35 -2.25 14.05
CA PRO A 125 1.85 -2.77 15.31
C PRO A 125 1.48 -4.24 15.15
N ALA A 126 2.03 -5.05 16.05
CA ALA A 126 1.79 -6.48 16.17
C ALA A 126 0.37 -6.75 16.70
N SER A 127 -0.43 -7.51 15.94
CA SER A 127 -1.46 -8.45 16.40
C SER A 127 -2.31 -8.90 15.20
N ARG A 128 -2.62 -10.21 15.14
CA ARG A 128 -3.55 -10.79 14.17
C ARG A 128 -4.96 -10.25 14.43
N ALA A 129 -5.59 -9.60 13.44
CA ALA A 129 -7.04 -9.71 13.22
C ALA A 129 -7.56 -8.92 12.01
N SER A 130 -8.60 -9.51 11.41
CA SER A 130 -9.68 -8.94 10.59
C SER A 130 -9.28 -7.90 9.52
N ASN A 131 -8.88 -8.45 8.37
CA ASN A 131 -9.35 -8.15 7.02
C ASN A 131 -9.25 -6.69 6.51
N ALA A 132 -8.00 -6.29 6.27
CA ALA A 132 -7.48 -5.48 5.15
C ALA A 132 -7.90 -4.00 4.98
N ALA A 133 -6.93 -3.18 4.51
CA ALA A 133 -7.10 -1.75 4.22
C ALA A 133 -5.91 -1.14 3.44
N PHE A 134 -5.77 -1.41 2.14
CA PHE A 134 -4.55 -1.03 1.40
C PHE A 134 -4.67 0.22 0.53
N PHE A 135 -4.50 1.39 1.14
CA PHE A 135 -4.37 2.66 0.41
C PHE A 135 -3.20 2.61 -0.57
N PHE A 136 -3.38 3.12 -1.78
CA PHE A 136 -2.31 3.52 -2.69
C PHE A 136 -2.86 4.65 -3.54
N MET A 137 -2.21 5.79 -3.42
CA MET A 137 -2.66 7.03 -4.01
C MET A 137 -2.15 7.13 -5.45
N PHE A 138 -3.06 7.04 -6.41
CA PHE A 138 -2.73 7.29 -7.81
C PHE A 138 -2.76 8.78 -8.09
N ILE A 139 -1.62 9.28 -8.58
CA ILE A 139 -1.58 10.48 -9.40
C ILE A 139 -2.21 10.12 -10.71
#